data_AF-A0A4Y1ZZR4-F1
#
_entry.id   AF-A0A4Y1ZZR4-F1
#
_cell.length_a   1.000
_cell.length_b   1.000
_cell.length_c   1.000
_cell.angle_alpha   90.00
_cell.angle_beta   90.00
_cell.angle_gamma   90.00
#
_symmetry.space_group_name_H-M   'P 1'
#
loop_
_entity.id
_entity.type
_entity.pdbx_description
1 polymer ?
#
loop_
_entity_poly.entity_id
_entity_poly.type
_entity_poly.pdbx_seq_one_letter_code
_entity_poly.pdbx_strand_id
1 'polypeptide(L)'
;MHNVRNDSLSRPMIYLDETWINANYAPKFFYQSSPSQGGLKVPLEKGSRLIICHAGSADQGFIPSAQIVFQSKSTVDYREEMNSEVFKKWFLDLLRGLDEPCVIVMDNASYHSAYAKKISLYKDKKDDIVAWLLNKNIPHNTTKPDQNY
;
A
#
# COMPACT_ATOMS: atom_id res chain seq x y z
N MET A 1 -4.74 12.77 21.03
CA MET A 1 -5.70 12.02 20.19
C MET A 1 -6.90 12.93 19.98
N HIS A 2 -6.99 13.58 18.82
CA HIS A 2 -8.10 14.51 18.56
C HIS A 2 -9.39 13.70 18.39
N ASN A 3 -10.46 14.09 19.09
CA ASN A 3 -11.78 13.48 18.99
C ASN A 3 -12.43 13.88 17.65
N VAL A 4 -12.00 13.24 16.56
CA VAL A 4 -12.57 13.42 15.21
C VAL A 4 -14.03 12.93 15.11
N ARG A 5 -14.51 12.23 16.14
CA ARG A 5 -15.86 11.65 16.18
C ARG A 5 -16.96 12.61 16.62
N ASN A 6 -16.62 13.78 17.18
CA ASN A 6 -17.57 14.54 18.00
C ASN A 6 -17.70 16.02 17.65
N ASP A 7 -17.35 16.40 16.41
CA ASP A 7 -17.68 17.71 15.90
C ASP A 7 -18.79 17.58 14.86
N SER A 8 -19.82 18.42 15.02
CA SER A 8 -21.01 18.55 14.19
C SER A 8 -20.73 19.07 12.76
N LEU A 9 -19.60 18.68 12.16
CA LEU A 9 -19.17 19.06 10.83
C LEU A 9 -19.52 17.93 9.85
N SER A 10 -20.52 18.21 9.01
CA SER A 10 -21.32 17.32 8.16
C SER A 10 -20.57 16.65 6.99
N ARG A 11 -19.30 16.31 7.15
CA ARG A 11 -18.50 15.74 6.06
C ARG A 11 -18.47 14.21 6.18
N PRO A 12 -18.83 13.46 5.12
CA PRO A 12 -18.77 12.02 5.16
C PRO A 12 -17.32 11.56 5.39
N MET A 13 -17.15 10.60 6.31
CA MET A 13 -15.87 9.96 6.58
C MET A 13 -15.76 8.68 5.73
N ILE A 14 -14.76 8.65 4.87
CA ILE A 14 -14.43 7.53 4.00
C ILE A 14 -13.19 6.85 4.56
N TYR A 15 -13.30 5.57 4.88
CA TYR A 15 -12.22 4.70 5.32
C TYR A 15 -11.78 3.84 4.15
N LEU A 16 -10.47 3.66 3.99
CA LEU A 16 -9.91 2.71 3.03
C LEU A 16 -8.80 1.90 3.67
N ASP A 17 -8.62 0.69 3.18
CA ASP A 17 -7.54 -0.21 3.58
C ASP A 17 -7.30 -1.27 2.51
N GLU A 18 -6.14 -1.92 2.62
CA GLU A 18 -5.77 -3.08 1.80
C GLU A 18 -5.78 -4.37 2.61
N THR A 19 -6.12 -5.46 1.93
CA THR A 19 -6.01 -6.81 2.50
C THR A 19 -5.50 -7.81 1.48
N TRP A 20 -4.84 -8.86 1.99
CA TRP A 20 -4.19 -9.89 1.20
C TRP A 20 -4.73 -11.27 1.60
N ILE A 21 -5.33 -11.96 0.64
CA ILE A 21 -5.89 -13.29 0.84
C ILE A 21 -4.99 -14.31 0.16
N ASN A 22 -4.47 -15.28 0.91
CA ASN A 22 -3.71 -16.39 0.35
C ASN A 22 -4.67 -17.35 -0.38
N ALA A 23 -4.39 -17.67 -1.65
CA ALA A 23 -5.20 -18.62 -2.41
C ALA A 23 -5.21 -20.03 -1.78
N ASN A 24 -4.14 -20.37 -1.05
CA ASN A 24 -3.96 -21.66 -0.39
C ASN A 24 -4.37 -21.64 1.08
N TYR A 25 -5.41 -20.85 1.42
CA TYR A 25 -5.95 -20.86 2.77
C TYR A 25 -6.62 -22.21 3.06
N ALA A 26 -6.04 -22.95 3.99
CA ALA A 26 -6.49 -24.27 4.41
C ALA A 26 -6.50 -24.34 5.95
N PRO A 27 -7.50 -25.00 6.55
CA PRO A 27 -7.48 -25.28 7.98
C PRO A 27 -6.21 -26.04 8.36
N LYS A 28 -5.50 -25.56 9.37
CA LYS A 28 -4.29 -26.23 9.90
C LYS A 28 -4.61 -27.61 10.47
N PHE A 29 -5.82 -27.79 10.97
CA PHE A 29 -6.32 -29.03 11.53
C PHE A 29 -7.68 -29.34 10.93
N PHE A 30 -7.91 -30.61 10.60
CA PHE A 30 -9.21 -31.12 10.19
C PHE A 30 -9.37 -32.55 10.71
N TYR A 31 -10.60 -32.91 11.08
CA TYR A 31 -10.90 -34.25 11.57
C TYR A 31 -11.02 -35.21 10.37
N GLN A 32 -10.40 -36.39 10.49
CA GLN A 32 -10.44 -37.44 9.48
C GLN A 32 -10.88 -38.77 10.06
N SER A 33 -11.66 -39.52 9.29
CA SER A 33 -12.15 -40.85 9.67
C SER A 33 -11.09 -41.95 9.53
N SER A 34 -10.10 -41.79 8.63
CA SER A 34 -8.97 -42.72 8.52
C SER A 34 -7.70 -42.03 7.99
N PRO A 35 -6.49 -42.52 8.34
CA PRO A 35 -5.21 -41.93 7.91
C PRO A 35 -4.94 -41.96 6.40
N SER A 36 -5.68 -42.78 5.65
CA SER A 36 -5.44 -43.07 4.23
C SER A 36 -6.49 -42.52 3.27
N GLN A 37 -7.59 -41.93 3.75
CA GLN A 37 -8.69 -41.38 2.93
C GLN A 37 -8.90 -39.88 3.11
N GLY A 38 -7.81 -39.12 3.00
CA GLY A 38 -7.92 -37.67 2.85
C GLY A 38 -6.64 -36.98 3.31
N GLY A 39 -6.45 -35.76 2.83
CA GLY A 39 -5.27 -34.97 3.11
C GLY A 39 -5.35 -33.75 2.22
N LEU A 40 -5.57 -32.57 2.80
CA LEU A 40 -5.42 -31.34 2.03
C LEU A 40 -3.91 -31.15 1.78
N LYS A 41 -3.41 -31.67 0.65
CA LYS A 41 -2.01 -31.51 0.19
C LYS A 41 -1.79 -30.12 -0.40
N VAL A 42 -2.27 -29.08 0.28
CA VAL A 42 -2.06 -27.71 -0.19
C VAL A 42 -0.87 -27.17 0.58
N PRO A 43 0.21 -26.74 -0.08
CA PRO A 43 1.32 -26.12 0.61
C PRO A 43 0.83 -24.80 1.22
N LEU A 44 0.68 -24.81 2.55
CA LEU A 44 0.34 -23.63 3.35
C LEU A 44 1.37 -22.52 3.05
N GLU A 45 0.91 -21.28 2.93
CA GLU A 45 1.72 -20.07 2.67
C GLU A 45 2.42 -19.99 1.30
N LYS A 46 2.39 -21.04 0.49
CA LYS A 46 3.05 -21.08 -0.83
C LYS A 46 2.01 -21.03 -1.94
N GLY A 47 1.74 -19.86 -2.49
CA GLY A 47 0.76 -19.69 -3.56
C GLY A 47 0.52 -18.24 -3.91
N SER A 48 -0.20 -18.02 -5.01
CA SER A 48 -0.64 -16.66 -5.38
C SER A 48 -1.54 -16.06 -4.30
N ARG A 49 -1.51 -14.73 -4.20
CA ARG A 49 -2.36 -13.96 -3.28
C ARG A 49 -3.37 -13.16 -4.07
N LEU A 50 -4.55 -12.96 -3.51
CA LEU A 50 -5.48 -11.94 -3.97
C LEU A 50 -5.22 -10.67 -3.16
N ILE A 51 -4.93 -9.59 -3.87
CA ILE A 51 -4.75 -8.25 -3.31
C ILE A 51 -6.06 -7.52 -3.51
N ILE A 52 -6.60 -6.97 -2.42
CA ILE A 52 -7.87 -6.27 -2.39
C ILE A 52 -7.63 -4.90 -1.76
N CYS A 53 -8.10 -3.84 -2.39
CA CYS A 53 -8.21 -2.50 -1.80
C CYS A 53 -9.64 -2.01 -2.00
N HIS A 54 -10.22 -1.40 -0.98
CA HIS A 54 -11.59 -0.90 -1.02
C HIS A 54 -11.76 0.31 -0.10
N ALA A 55 -12.71 1.18 -0.44
CA ALA A 55 -13.18 2.26 0.41
C ALA A 55 -14.65 2.10 0.85
N GLY A 56 -14.98 2.59 2.04
CA GLY A 56 -16.34 2.61 2.56
C GLY A 56 -16.54 3.66 3.65
N SER A 57 -17.78 3.89 4.04
CA SER A 57 -18.14 4.83 5.09
C SER A 57 -19.00 4.15 6.16
N ALA A 58 -19.12 4.78 7.33
CA ALA A 58 -19.92 4.25 8.42
C ALA A 58 -21.43 4.26 8.13
N ASP A 59 -21.89 5.19 7.28
CA ASP A 59 -23.30 5.42 6.95
C ASP A 59 -23.78 4.65 5.72
N GLN A 60 -22.92 4.44 4.71
CA GLN A 60 -23.27 3.78 3.45
C GLN A 60 -22.61 2.41 3.27
N GLY A 61 -21.68 2.04 4.16
CA GLY A 61 -20.89 0.82 3.99
C GLY A 61 -19.91 0.95 2.82
N PHE A 62 -19.74 -0.11 2.03
CA PHE A 62 -18.81 -0.10 0.90
C PHE A 62 -19.29 0.80 -0.23
N ILE A 63 -18.40 1.65 -0.73
CA ILE A 63 -18.70 2.52 -1.88
C ILE A 63 -18.78 1.66 -3.15
N PRO A 64 -19.88 1.71 -3.91
CA PRO A 64 -20.01 0.95 -5.15
C PRO A 64 -18.86 1.24 -6.12
N SER A 65 -18.32 0.19 -6.74
CA SER A 65 -17.22 0.27 -7.71
C SER A 65 -15.89 0.83 -7.17
N ALA A 66 -15.76 1.01 -5.85
CA ALA A 66 -14.50 1.42 -5.23
C ALA A 66 -13.51 0.26 -4.99
N GLN A 67 -13.89 -0.99 -5.28
CA GLN A 67 -12.98 -2.12 -5.11
C GLN A 67 -11.98 -2.22 -6.27
N ILE A 68 -10.74 -2.54 -5.92
CA ILE A 68 -9.77 -3.11 -6.86
C ILE A 68 -9.31 -4.46 -6.32
N VAL A 69 -9.37 -5.47 -7.18
CA VAL A 69 -9.02 -6.84 -6.85
C VAL A 69 -8.12 -7.39 -7.95
N PHE A 70 -6.93 -7.87 -7.59
CA PHE A 70 -6.03 -8.50 -8.54
C PHE A 70 -5.19 -9.59 -7.90
N GLN A 71 -4.79 -10.56 -8.73
CA GLN A 71 -3.94 -11.66 -8.31
C GLN A 71 -2.47 -11.24 -8.34
N SER A 72 -1.78 -11.52 -7.24
CA SER A 72 -0.34 -11.35 -7.11
C SER A 72 0.40 -12.30 -8.06
N LYS A 73 1.30 -11.73 -8.86
CA LYS A 73 2.21 -12.45 -9.77
C LYS A 73 3.54 -12.82 -9.10
N SER A 74 3.88 -12.15 -8.02
CA SER A 74 5.08 -12.35 -7.21
C SER A 74 4.90 -13.52 -6.24
N THR A 75 5.92 -14.37 -6.16
CA THR A 75 5.98 -15.45 -5.17
C THR A 75 6.82 -15.08 -3.95
N VAL A 76 7.46 -13.90 -3.94
CA VAL A 76 8.49 -13.51 -2.96
C VAL A 76 8.02 -12.33 -2.11
N ASP A 77 7.93 -11.13 -2.69
CA ASP A 77 7.36 -9.96 -2.01
C ASP A 77 6.12 -9.48 -2.76
N TYR A 78 4.96 -9.75 -2.19
CA TYR A 78 3.66 -9.36 -2.74
C TYR A 78 3.33 -7.89 -2.45
N ARG A 79 4.05 -7.26 -1.51
CA ARG A 79 3.85 -5.86 -1.13
C ARG A 79 4.34 -4.90 -2.23
N GLU A 80 5.15 -5.40 -3.17
CA GLU A 80 5.61 -4.63 -4.32
C GLU A 80 4.53 -4.42 -5.40
N GLU A 81 3.47 -5.22 -5.38
CA GLU A 81 2.42 -5.16 -6.41
C GLU A 81 1.34 -4.13 -6.12
N MET A 82 0.97 -3.94 -4.83
CA MET A 82 0.27 -2.73 -4.41
C MET A 82 1.30 -1.63 -4.18
N ASN A 83 1.69 -0.94 -5.25
CA ASN A 83 2.66 0.14 -5.21
C ASN A 83 2.00 1.52 -5.43
N SER A 84 2.82 2.57 -5.34
CA SER A 84 2.36 3.96 -5.48
C SER A 84 1.62 4.24 -6.78
N GLU A 85 1.98 3.59 -7.89
CA GLU A 85 1.34 3.83 -9.18
C GLU A 85 -0.05 3.20 -9.23
N VAL A 86 -0.16 1.94 -8.77
CA VAL A 86 -1.44 1.22 -8.68
C VAL A 86 -2.38 1.94 -7.72
N PHE A 87 -1.90 2.26 -6.51
CA PHE A 87 -2.68 2.98 -5.51
C PHE A 87 -3.13 4.35 -6.03
N LYS A 88 -2.22 5.15 -6.59
CA LYS A 88 -2.57 6.48 -7.12
C LYS A 88 -3.64 6.41 -8.19
N LYS A 89 -3.55 5.45 -9.13
CA LYS A 89 -4.56 5.29 -10.17
C LYS A 89 -5.93 5.01 -9.56
N TRP A 90 -6.00 4.01 -8.69
CA TRP A 90 -7.23 3.64 -8.00
C TRP A 90 -7.78 4.80 -7.14
N PHE A 91 -6.92 5.48 -6.39
CA PHE A 91 -7.30 6.58 -5.52
C PHE A 91 -7.88 7.76 -6.30
N LEU A 92 -7.33 8.09 -7.48
CA LEU A 92 -7.89 9.12 -8.35
C LEU A 92 -9.26 8.72 -8.91
N ASP A 93 -9.46 7.45 -9.24
CA ASP A 93 -10.76 6.94 -9.71
C ASP A 93 -11.80 6.96 -8.57
N LEU A 94 -11.40 6.61 -7.34
CA LEU A 94 -12.23 6.76 -6.15
C LEU A 94 -12.63 8.22 -5.94
N LEU A 95 -11.68 9.16 -5.96
CA LEU A 95 -11.93 10.59 -5.74
C LEU A 95 -12.93 11.17 -6.75
N ARG A 96 -12.94 10.69 -8.00
CA ARG A 96 -13.92 11.12 -9.01
C ARG A 96 -15.35 10.69 -8.70
N GLY A 97 -15.53 9.63 -7.91
CA GLY A 97 -16.82 9.08 -7.51
C GLY A 97 -17.31 9.55 -6.15
N LEU A 98 -16.52 10.34 -5.41
CA LEU A 98 -16.89 10.85 -4.09
C LEU A 98 -17.52 12.24 -4.19
N ASP A 99 -18.54 12.48 -3.38
CA ASP A 99 -19.11 13.82 -3.22
C ASP A 99 -18.15 14.73 -2.43
N GLU A 100 -17.88 15.93 -2.95
CA GLU A 100 -17.13 16.96 -2.22
C GLU A 100 -18.05 17.76 -1.28
N PRO A 101 -17.66 18.03 -0.01
CA PRO A 101 -16.38 17.76 0.65
C PRO A 101 -16.40 16.58 1.65
N CYS A 102 -15.54 15.56 1.49
CA CYS A 102 -15.41 14.39 2.38
C CYS A 102 -14.07 14.30 3.13
N VAL A 103 -13.98 13.51 4.20
CA VAL A 103 -12.73 13.22 4.93
C VAL A 103 -12.29 11.80 4.61
N ILE A 104 -11.07 11.61 4.12
CA ILE A 104 -10.51 10.30 3.83
C ILE A 104 -9.57 9.88 4.96
N VAL A 105 -9.78 8.68 5.47
CA VAL A 105 -9.00 8.05 6.54
C VAL A 105 -8.33 6.81 5.96
N MET A 106 -7.01 6.76 6.06
CA MET A 106 -6.17 5.65 5.62
C MET A 106 -4.97 5.53 6.57
N ASP A 107 -4.30 4.37 6.54
CA ASP A 107 -3.04 4.19 7.26
C ASP A 107 -1.87 4.94 6.57
N ASN A 108 -0.67 4.83 7.13
CA ASN A 108 0.52 5.49 6.61
C ASN A 108 1.43 4.49 5.86
N ALA A 109 0.87 3.67 4.97
CA ALA A 109 1.68 2.87 4.06
C ALA A 109 2.57 3.77 3.18
N SER A 110 3.82 3.35 2.94
CA SER A 110 4.80 4.17 2.22
C SER A 110 4.36 4.56 0.81
N TYR A 111 3.54 3.72 0.17
CA TYR A 111 3.02 3.99 -1.17
C TYR A 111 1.86 4.98 -1.21
N HIS A 112 1.19 5.27 -0.07
CA HIS A 112 0.14 6.31 0.02
C HIS A 112 0.71 7.72 -0.16
N SER A 113 1.95 7.94 0.29
CA SER A 113 2.62 9.25 0.27
C SER A 113 3.83 9.25 -0.67
N ALA A 114 3.58 8.98 -1.95
CA ALA A 114 4.63 8.95 -2.96
C ALA A 114 5.07 10.35 -3.40
N TYR A 115 6.38 10.56 -3.53
CA TYR A 115 6.91 11.81 -4.09
C TYR A 115 6.58 11.92 -5.58
N ALA A 116 6.07 13.08 -6.00
CA ALA A 116 5.78 13.36 -7.41
C ALA A 116 7.01 13.31 -8.33
N LYS A 117 8.21 13.49 -7.76
CA LYS A 117 9.50 13.38 -8.44
C LYS A 117 10.42 12.56 -7.55
N LYS A 118 11.27 11.71 -8.16
CA LYS A 118 12.32 11.01 -7.42
C LYS A 118 13.22 12.02 -6.70
N ILE A 119 13.31 11.88 -5.39
CA ILE A 119 14.22 12.64 -4.54
C ILE A 119 15.37 11.68 -4.18
N SER A 120 16.60 12.17 -4.20
CA SER A 120 17.72 11.36 -3.74
C SER A 120 17.58 11.09 -2.25
N LEU A 121 17.71 9.83 -1.84
CA LEU A 121 17.66 9.42 -0.44
C LEU A 121 19.07 9.35 0.15
N TYR A 122 19.17 9.41 1.48
CA TYR A 122 20.46 9.26 2.19
C TYR A 122 21.16 7.91 1.95
N LYS A 123 20.40 6.91 1.45
CA LYS A 123 20.92 5.59 1.08
C LYS A 123 21.45 5.53 -0.35
N ASP A 124 21.16 6.55 -1.17
CA ASP A 124 21.68 6.61 -2.53
C ASP A 124 23.20 6.84 -2.50
N LYS A 125 23.90 6.45 -3.56
CA LYS A 125 25.34 6.68 -3.65
C LYS A 125 25.60 8.18 -3.64
N LYS A 126 26.73 8.60 -3.05
CA LYS A 126 27.14 10.01 -3.01
C LYS A 126 27.06 10.66 -4.40
N ASP A 127 27.51 9.95 -5.42
CA ASP A 127 27.52 10.46 -6.80
C ASP A 127 26.10 10.69 -7.34
N ASP A 128 25.15 9.81 -7.01
CA ASP A 128 23.73 9.94 -7.39
C ASP A 128 23.07 11.14 -6.68
N ILE A 129 23.40 11.36 -5.39
CA ILE A 129 22.94 12.51 -4.62
C ILE A 129 23.49 13.82 -5.22
N VAL A 130 24.79 13.87 -5.54
CA VAL A 130 25.44 15.04 -6.15
C VAL A 130 24.83 15.34 -7.53
N ALA A 131 24.63 14.32 -8.36
CA ALA A 131 23.99 14.48 -9.67
C ALA A 131 22.55 15.02 -9.54
N TRP A 132 21.79 14.55 -8.55
CA TRP A 132 20.46 15.07 -8.26
C TRP A 132 20.49 16.54 -7.82
N LEU A 133 21.39 16.92 -6.92
CA LEU A 133 21.56 18.31 -6.46
C LEU A 133 21.93 19.26 -7.60
N LEU A 134 22.86 18.85 -8.48
CA LEU A 134 23.23 19.60 -9.67
C LEU A 134 22.03 19.81 -10.60
N ASN A 135 21.27 18.75 -10.90
CA ASN A 135 20.07 18.84 -11.75
C ASN A 135 18.98 19.76 -11.14
N LYS A 136 18.95 19.90 -9.81
CA LYS A 136 18.03 20.80 -9.10
C LYS A 136 18.57 22.21 -8.89
N ASN A 137 19.79 22.51 -9.35
CA ASN A 137 20.49 23.77 -9.08
C ASN A 137 20.60 24.09 -7.58
N ILE A 138 20.82 23.07 -6.75
CA ILE A 138 20.96 23.24 -5.30
C ILE A 138 22.46 23.38 -4.95
N PRO A 139 22.87 24.46 -4.25
CA PRO A 139 24.25 24.64 -3.82
C PRO A 139 24.73 23.49 -2.92
N HIS A 140 25.90 22.93 -3.20
CA HIS A 140 26.49 21.85 -2.41
C HIS A 140 28.02 21.86 -2.54
N ASN A 141 28.70 21.34 -1.52
CA ASN A 141 30.15 21.21 -1.53
C ASN A 141 30.57 19.88 -2.19
N THR A 142 31.27 19.95 -3.31
CA THR A 142 31.73 18.77 -4.06
C THR A 142 33.08 18.24 -3.56
N THR A 143 33.80 19.00 -2.75
CA THR A 143 35.14 18.63 -2.28
C THR A 143 35.05 17.55 -1.21
N LYS A 144 35.80 16.45 -1.38
CA LYS A 144 36.13 15.57 -0.25
C LYS A 144 36.91 16.45 0.75
N PRO A 145 36.62 16.41 2.07
CA PRO A 145 37.52 17.01 3.02
C PRO A 145 38.91 16.40 2.77
N ASP A 146 39.91 17.25 2.60
CA ASP A 146 41.28 16.80 2.42
C ASP A 146 41.60 15.79 3.52
N GLN A 147 41.96 14.57 3.11
CA GLN A 147 42.48 13.56 4.02
C GLN A 147 43.91 13.98 4.40
N ASN A 148 44.02 15.06 5.17
CA ASN A 148 45.22 15.42 5.90
C ASN A 148 44.99 15.01 7.36
N TYR A 149 45.18 13.72 7.63
CA TYR A 149 45.52 13.18 8.95
C TYR A 149 46.72 12.25 8.78
#